data_AF-A0A6B3FIL8-F1
#
_entry.id   AF-A0A6B3FIL8-F1
#
_cell.length_a   1.000
_cell.length_b   1.000
_cell.length_c   1.000
_cell.angle_alpha   90.00
_cell.angle_beta   90.00
_cell.angle_gamma   90.00
#
_symmetry.space_group_name_H-M   'P 1'
#
loop_
_entity.id
_entity.type
_entity.pdbx_description
1 polymer ?
#
loop_
_entity_poly.entity_id
_entity_poly.type
_entity_poly.pdbx_seq_one_letter_code
_entity_poly.pdbx_strand_id
1 'polypeptide(L)'
;MPALRRSLGALTATLALALGLTTGLGQPPAEAAVPATIPLTIKNDSGRADQIYVYNLGTELSTGRQGWADANGTFHPWPAGGNPPTPAPDASIAGPRNGQSVTIRMPKFSGRVYFSYGQKLVFKVTTGGLVQPAVQNPSDPNRNILFNWTEYTLNDAGLWINSTQVDMFSAPYSVGVRAQGGALKSTGKLKPGGYNAVFNNLRN
;
A
#
# COMPACT_ATOMS: atom_id res chain seq x y z
N MET A 1 -66.82 -2.52 -59.07
CA MET A 1 -65.60 -3.22 -59.54
C MET A 1 -64.82 -3.69 -58.31
N PRO A 2 -64.01 -4.76 -58.32
CA PRO A 2 -63.73 -5.80 -59.33
C PRO A 2 -63.81 -7.20 -58.63
N ALA A 3 -63.39 -8.37 -59.11
CA ALA A 3 -62.00 -8.72 -59.42
C ALA A 3 -61.90 -10.10 -60.07
N LEU A 4 -61.05 -10.11 -61.08
CA LEU A 4 -60.60 -11.23 -61.87
C LEU A 4 -59.74 -12.17 -61.02
N ARG A 5 -59.99 -13.48 -61.21
CA ARG A 5 -59.09 -14.57 -60.81
C ARG A 5 -57.73 -14.40 -61.49
N ARG A 6 -56.65 -14.71 -60.76
CA ARG A 6 -55.51 -15.48 -61.29
C ARG A 6 -54.64 -16.07 -60.17
N SER A 7 -54.16 -17.25 -60.49
CA SER A 7 -53.63 -18.32 -59.67
C SER A 7 -52.11 -18.27 -59.50
N LEU A 8 -51.66 -18.99 -58.46
CA LEU A 8 -50.41 -19.76 -58.32
C LEU A 8 -49.06 -19.01 -58.34
N GLY A 9 -48.39 -19.08 -57.18
CA GLY A 9 -46.96 -18.91 -57.02
C GLY A 9 -46.56 -19.37 -55.62
N ALA A 10 -46.28 -20.66 -55.44
CA ALA A 10 -45.72 -21.19 -54.21
C ALA A 10 -44.22 -20.84 -54.17
N LEU A 11 -43.82 -19.96 -53.26
CA LEU A 11 -42.41 -19.77 -52.88
C LEU A 11 -42.15 -20.57 -51.60
N THR A 12 -41.43 -21.67 -51.75
CA THR A 12 -40.80 -22.39 -50.65
C THR A 12 -39.57 -21.62 -50.19
N ALA A 13 -39.66 -20.95 -49.04
CA ALA A 13 -38.50 -20.45 -48.32
C ALA A 13 -38.06 -21.50 -47.30
N THR A 14 -36.95 -22.17 -47.58
CA THR A 14 -36.29 -23.13 -46.70
C THR A 14 -35.76 -22.41 -45.46
N LEU A 15 -36.35 -22.67 -44.30
CA LEU A 15 -35.85 -22.18 -43.01
C LEU A 15 -34.69 -23.08 -42.56
N ALA A 16 -33.45 -22.63 -42.77
CA ALA A 16 -32.30 -23.28 -42.17
C ALA A 16 -32.27 -22.98 -40.66
N LEU A 17 -32.61 -23.96 -39.82
CA LEU A 17 -32.34 -23.90 -38.39
C LEU A 17 -30.82 -24.03 -38.19
N ALA A 18 -30.14 -22.90 -38.01
CA ALA A 18 -28.81 -22.89 -37.42
C ALA A 18 -28.96 -23.21 -35.93
N LEU A 19 -28.75 -24.48 -35.56
CA LEU A 19 -28.51 -24.89 -34.18
C LEU A 19 -27.17 -24.30 -33.73
N GLY A 20 -27.23 -23.11 -33.14
CA GLY A 20 -26.08 -22.52 -32.46
C GLY A 20 -25.70 -23.38 -31.26
N LEU A 21 -24.65 -24.20 -31.42
CA LEU A 21 -23.95 -24.80 -30.30
C LEU A 21 -23.27 -23.66 -29.52
N THR A 22 -23.94 -23.19 -28.46
CA THR A 22 -23.28 -22.35 -27.45
C THR A 22 -22.36 -23.27 -26.66
N THR A 23 -21.11 -23.36 -27.07
CA THR A 23 -20.05 -23.89 -26.22
C THR A 23 -19.97 -22.98 -25.00
N GLY A 24 -20.46 -23.48 -23.86
CA GLY A 24 -20.32 -22.85 -22.56
C GLY A 24 -18.86 -22.79 -22.17
N LEU A 25 -18.10 -21.87 -22.77
CA LEU A 25 -16.82 -21.43 -22.25
C LEU A 25 -17.16 -20.71 -20.94
N GLY A 26 -17.00 -21.41 -19.81
CA GLY A 26 -17.14 -20.84 -18.49
C GLY A 26 -16.33 -19.55 -18.44
N GLN A 27 -17.00 -18.42 -18.22
CA GLN A 27 -16.30 -17.17 -18.01
C GLN A 27 -15.31 -17.41 -16.87
N PRO A 28 -14.02 -17.06 -17.03
CA PRO A 28 -13.10 -17.09 -15.90
C PRO A 28 -13.74 -16.26 -14.78
N PRO A 29 -13.67 -16.72 -13.53
CA PRO A 29 -14.24 -15.97 -12.42
C PRO A 29 -13.72 -14.55 -12.49
N ALA A 30 -14.63 -13.58 -12.46
CA ALA A 30 -14.25 -12.16 -12.46
C ALA A 30 -13.27 -11.93 -11.31
N GLU A 31 -12.09 -11.41 -11.63
CA GLU A 31 -11.11 -11.06 -10.62
C GLU A 31 -11.74 -10.02 -9.69
N ALA A 32 -11.77 -10.31 -8.39
CA ALA A 32 -12.39 -9.42 -7.43
C ALA A 32 -11.61 -8.09 -7.42
N ALA A 33 -12.31 -6.98 -7.66
CA ALA A 33 -11.70 -5.67 -7.67
C ALA A 33 -10.94 -5.39 -6.36
N VAL A 34 -9.76 -4.79 -6.46
CA VAL A 34 -9.00 -4.37 -5.28
C VAL A 34 -9.84 -3.35 -4.49
N PRO A 35 -10.12 -3.61 -3.20
CA PRO A 35 -10.97 -2.73 -2.40
C PRO A 35 -10.33 -1.35 -2.20
N ALA A 36 -11.15 -0.38 -1.80
CA ALA A 36 -10.67 0.98 -1.51
C ALA A 36 -9.59 1.02 -0.41
N THR A 37 -9.68 0.11 0.56
CA THR A 37 -8.64 -0.12 1.57
C THR A 37 -8.41 -1.61 1.81
N ILE A 38 -7.19 -1.96 2.23
CA ILE A 38 -6.86 -3.29 2.77
C ILE A 38 -6.36 -3.16 4.22
N PRO A 39 -6.53 -4.20 5.08
CA PRO A 39 -6.00 -4.16 6.44
C PRO A 39 -4.47 -4.37 6.46
N LEU A 40 -3.76 -3.51 7.18
CA LEU A 40 -2.36 -3.71 7.56
C LEU A 40 -2.29 -4.05 9.04
N THR A 41 -1.94 -5.29 9.35
CA THR A 41 -1.63 -5.70 10.72
C THR A 41 -0.17 -5.36 11.02
N ILE A 42 0.03 -4.48 11.99
CA ILE A 42 1.34 -4.11 12.52
C ILE A 42 1.51 -4.88 13.82
N LYS A 43 2.54 -5.72 13.92
CA LYS A 43 2.85 -6.52 15.10
C LYS A 43 4.17 -6.06 15.71
N ASN A 44 4.19 -5.82 17.02
CA ASN A 44 5.40 -5.46 17.73
C ASN A 44 5.97 -6.67 18.47
N ASP A 45 6.96 -7.32 17.87
CA ASP A 45 7.78 -8.38 18.48
C ASP A 45 9.19 -7.88 18.81
N SER A 46 9.36 -6.57 19.01
CA SER A 46 10.69 -5.95 19.16
C SER A 46 11.40 -6.28 20.47
N GLY A 47 10.65 -6.71 21.50
CA GLY A 47 11.17 -6.85 22.86
C GLY A 47 11.41 -5.50 23.57
N ARG A 48 11.08 -4.36 22.95
CA ARG A 48 11.30 -3.02 23.49
C ARG A 48 10.07 -2.50 24.22
N ALA A 49 10.28 -1.77 25.32
CA ALA A 49 9.21 -1.14 26.09
C ALA A 49 8.72 0.20 25.52
N ASP A 50 9.47 0.78 24.56
CA ASP A 50 9.15 2.09 23.99
C ASP A 50 7.76 2.12 23.32
N GLN A 51 7.08 3.26 23.40
CA GLN A 51 5.91 3.54 22.56
C GLN A 51 6.32 3.56 21.08
N ILE A 52 5.54 2.88 20.23
CA ILE A 52 5.73 2.96 18.77
C ILE A 52 4.83 4.07 18.20
N TYR A 53 5.39 4.90 17.33
CA TYR A 53 4.63 5.82 16.48
C TYR A 53 4.69 5.33 15.04
N VAL A 54 3.55 5.24 14.39
CA VAL A 54 3.40 4.81 12.99
C VAL A 54 2.98 5.99 12.14
N TYR A 55 3.46 6.08 10.91
CA TYR A 55 3.05 7.11 9.94
C TYR A 55 2.79 6.46 8.59
N ASN A 56 1.64 6.73 7.97
CA ASN A 56 1.34 6.28 6.60
C ASN A 56 1.36 7.51 5.68
N LEU A 57 2.48 7.75 5.01
CA LEU A 57 2.79 9.01 4.31
C LEU A 57 3.04 8.76 2.82
N GLY A 58 2.55 9.62 1.95
CA GLY A 58 2.71 9.42 0.50
C GLY A 58 1.67 10.17 -0.34
N THR A 59 1.29 9.56 -1.46
CA THR A 59 0.41 10.14 -2.47
C THR A 59 -0.88 9.34 -2.61
N GLU A 60 -2.02 10.03 -2.51
CA GLU A 60 -3.34 9.47 -2.84
C GLU A 60 -3.48 9.33 -4.35
N LEU A 61 -3.72 8.11 -4.85
CA LEU A 61 -3.64 7.83 -6.29
C LEU A 61 -4.80 8.40 -7.09
N SER A 62 -5.97 8.62 -6.46
CA SER A 62 -7.14 9.19 -7.14
C SER A 62 -6.98 10.68 -7.44
N THR A 63 -6.25 11.41 -6.60
CA THR A 63 -6.10 12.87 -6.71
C THR A 63 -4.67 13.32 -7.05
N GLY A 64 -3.68 12.44 -6.90
CA GLY A 64 -2.27 12.76 -7.05
C GLY A 64 -1.71 13.66 -5.93
N ARG A 65 -2.49 13.92 -4.87
CA ARG A 65 -2.09 14.81 -3.77
C ARG A 65 -1.20 14.06 -2.77
N GLN A 66 -0.16 14.74 -2.30
CA GLN A 66 0.63 14.25 -1.17
C GLN A 66 -0.05 14.55 0.17
N GLY A 67 0.11 13.63 1.11
CA GLY A 67 -0.48 13.72 2.45
C GLY A 67 -0.15 12.51 3.30
N TRP A 68 -1.07 12.21 4.21
CA TRP A 68 -1.00 11.06 5.10
C TRP A 68 -2.37 10.39 5.19
N ALA A 69 -2.39 9.12 5.56
CA ALA A 69 -3.63 8.40 5.87
C ALA A 69 -3.67 8.05 7.36
N ASP A 70 -4.82 8.29 7.99
CA ASP A 70 -5.02 7.93 9.40
C ASP A 70 -5.27 6.42 9.58
N ALA A 71 -5.51 5.97 10.83
CA ALA A 71 -5.73 4.56 11.13
C ALA A 71 -6.95 3.95 10.40
N ASN A 72 -7.95 4.76 10.06
CA ASN A 72 -9.14 4.35 9.33
C ASN A 72 -8.92 4.37 7.81
N GLY A 73 -7.75 4.82 7.34
CA GLY A 73 -7.41 4.93 5.93
C GLY A 73 -7.96 6.18 5.28
N THR A 74 -8.47 7.13 6.06
CA THR A 74 -8.93 8.43 5.56
C THR A 74 -7.70 9.26 5.19
N PHE A 75 -7.70 9.78 3.96
CA PHE A 75 -6.62 10.63 3.46
C PHE A 75 -6.74 12.07 3.95
N HIS A 76 -5.61 12.63 4.37
CA HIS A 76 -5.45 13.99 4.82
C HIS A 76 -4.32 14.65 4.00
N PRO A 77 -4.62 15.61 3.11
CA PRO A 77 -3.60 16.26 2.32
C PRO A 77 -2.67 17.10 3.20
N TRP A 78 -1.40 17.21 2.81
CA TRP A 78 -0.49 18.15 3.47
C TRP A 78 -0.96 19.59 3.28
N PRO A 79 -0.74 20.48 4.28
CA PRO A 79 -0.88 21.91 4.06
C PRO A 79 0.15 22.40 3.03
N ALA A 80 -0.04 23.61 2.51
CA ALA A 80 0.96 24.24 1.66
C ALA A 80 2.31 24.31 2.40
N GLY A 81 3.35 23.78 1.77
CA GLY A 81 4.72 23.88 2.25
C GLY A 81 5.33 25.25 1.97
N GLY A 82 6.61 25.41 2.34
CA GLY A 82 7.37 26.64 2.12
C GLY A 82 8.79 26.39 1.61
N ASN A 83 9.46 27.48 1.26
CA ASN A 83 10.91 27.50 1.03
C ASN A 83 11.51 28.65 1.89
N PRO A 84 12.12 28.35 3.06
CA PRO A 84 12.49 27.02 3.54
C PRO A 84 11.29 26.12 3.98
N PRO A 85 11.47 24.79 4.02
CA PRO A 85 10.40 23.86 4.40
C PRO A 85 9.81 24.15 5.79
N THR A 86 8.48 24.11 5.88
CA THR A 86 7.71 24.37 7.11
C THR A 86 7.39 23.06 7.84
N PRO A 87 7.17 23.06 9.17
CA PRO A 87 6.79 21.86 9.90
C PRO A 87 5.50 21.22 9.35
N ALA A 88 5.50 19.89 9.19
CA ALA A 88 4.29 19.13 8.90
C ALA A 88 3.43 19.00 10.16
N PRO A 89 2.09 18.89 10.04
CA PRO A 89 1.25 18.53 11.18
C PRO A 89 1.56 17.11 11.67
N ASP A 90 1.20 16.82 12.91
CA ASP A 90 1.40 15.49 13.49
C ASP A 90 0.47 14.46 12.83
N ALA A 91 1.06 13.58 12.03
CA ALA A 91 0.39 12.48 11.32
C ALA A 91 0.62 11.11 12.00
N SER A 92 1.04 11.10 13.28
CA SER A 92 1.34 9.86 13.98
C SER A 92 0.07 9.08 14.36
N ILE A 93 0.15 7.76 14.20
CA ILE A 93 -0.80 6.76 14.70
C ILE A 93 -0.11 6.02 15.85
N ALA A 94 -0.84 5.78 16.94
CA ALA A 94 -0.33 4.97 18.04
C ALA A 94 -0.10 3.52 17.57
N GLY A 95 1.16 3.07 17.65
CA GLY A 95 1.55 1.70 17.31
C GLY A 95 1.30 0.70 18.46
N PRO A 96 1.51 -0.60 18.20
CA PRO A 96 1.29 -1.65 19.19
C PRO A 96 2.35 -1.64 20.30
N ARG A 97 1.93 -1.95 21.53
CA ARG A 97 2.86 -2.30 22.61
C ARG A 97 3.55 -3.63 22.31
N ASN A 98 4.66 -3.90 22.99
CA ASN A 98 5.39 -5.17 22.82
C ASN A 98 4.47 -6.38 23.05
N GLY A 99 4.55 -7.37 22.16
CA GLY A 99 3.69 -8.55 22.15
C GLY A 99 2.28 -8.33 21.60
N GLN A 100 1.93 -7.11 21.17
CA GLN A 100 0.60 -6.78 20.64
C GLN A 100 0.63 -6.50 19.14
N SER A 101 -0.57 -6.43 18.57
CA SER A 101 -0.80 -5.98 17.21
C SER A 101 -1.85 -4.88 17.16
N VAL A 102 -1.73 -3.98 16.18
CA VAL A 102 -2.79 -3.05 15.77
C VAL A 102 -3.05 -3.24 14.29
N THR A 103 -4.26 -2.90 13.84
CA THR A 103 -4.62 -2.93 12.41
C THR A 103 -5.01 -1.53 11.97
N ILE A 104 -4.38 -1.05 10.91
CA ILE A 104 -4.78 0.18 10.21
C ILE A 104 -5.33 -0.17 8.82
N ARG A 105 -6.02 0.75 8.18
CA ARG A 105 -6.48 0.61 6.78
C ARG A 105 -5.49 1.30 5.84
N MET A 106 -4.99 0.57 4.85
CA MET A 106 -4.15 1.11 3.78
C MET A 106 -5.05 1.46 2.59
N PRO A 107 -5.20 2.75 2.22
CA PRO A 107 -5.95 3.14 1.03
C PRO A 107 -5.16 2.89 -0.26
N LYS A 108 -5.81 3.07 -1.41
CA LYS A 108 -5.12 3.13 -2.72
C LYS A 108 -4.17 4.32 -2.75
N PHE A 109 -2.90 4.04 -2.55
CA PHE A 109 -1.91 4.99 -2.08
C PHE A 109 -0.52 4.48 -2.44
N SER A 110 0.43 5.39 -2.67
CA SER A 110 1.84 5.04 -2.87
C SER A 110 2.71 5.86 -1.94
N GLY A 111 3.57 5.20 -1.17
CA GLY A 111 4.37 5.88 -0.17
C GLY A 111 5.07 4.95 0.80
N ARG A 112 5.20 5.43 2.04
CA ARG A 112 5.97 4.79 3.11
C ARG A 112 5.13 4.64 4.37
N VAL A 113 5.22 3.47 4.99
CA VAL A 113 4.80 3.28 6.39
C VAL A 113 6.04 3.36 7.26
N TYR A 114 6.21 4.49 7.94
CA TYR A 114 7.27 4.69 8.93
C TYR A 114 6.86 4.13 10.28
N PHE A 115 7.84 3.69 11.07
CA PHE A 115 7.68 3.43 12.49
C PHE A 115 8.88 3.92 13.27
N SER A 116 8.66 4.55 14.43
CA SER A 116 9.70 5.01 15.34
C SER A 116 9.45 4.56 16.77
N TYR A 117 10.53 4.39 17.55
CA TYR A 117 10.49 3.98 18.95
C TYR A 117 10.74 5.17 19.87
N GLY A 118 9.84 5.38 20.83
CA GLY A 118 9.98 6.32 21.95
C GLY A 118 9.77 7.79 21.56
N GLN A 119 10.18 8.20 20.37
CA GLN A 119 10.10 9.58 19.88
C GLN A 119 9.34 9.66 18.54
N LYS A 120 8.57 10.72 18.38
CA LYS A 120 7.90 11.04 17.11
C LYS A 120 8.94 11.56 16.10
N LEU A 121 8.79 11.16 14.84
CA LEU A 121 9.55 11.72 13.72
C LEU A 121 9.12 13.16 13.44
N VAL A 122 10.09 13.97 13.02
CA VAL A 122 9.92 15.36 12.60
C VAL A 122 9.93 15.41 11.08
N PHE A 123 8.78 15.77 10.51
CA PHE A 123 8.62 15.96 9.07
C PHE A 123 8.43 17.44 8.74
N LYS A 124 8.83 17.82 7.52
CA LYS A 124 8.61 19.16 6.96
C LYS A 124 8.00 19.07 5.56
N VAL A 125 7.32 20.13 5.14
CA VAL A 125 6.70 20.25 3.82
C VAL A 125 7.37 21.41 3.08
N THR A 126 7.95 21.11 1.92
CA THR A 126 8.49 22.09 0.96
C THR A 126 7.44 22.44 -0.09
N THR A 127 7.72 23.39 -0.99
CA THR A 127 6.83 23.72 -2.11
C THR A 127 6.44 22.48 -2.95
N GLY A 128 7.34 21.50 -3.06
CA GLY A 128 7.12 20.23 -3.77
C GLY A 128 6.50 19.09 -2.95
N GLY A 129 6.14 19.32 -1.68
CA GLY A 129 5.54 18.30 -0.79
C GLY A 129 6.47 17.85 0.33
N LEU A 130 6.29 16.60 0.78
CA LEU A 130 6.98 16.08 1.96
C LEU A 130 8.49 15.98 1.75
N VAL A 131 9.27 16.54 2.67
CA VAL A 131 10.72 16.34 2.74
C VAL A 131 11.00 15.00 3.41
N GLN A 132 11.70 14.10 2.72
CA GLN A 132 12.10 12.81 3.29
C GLN A 132 13.24 13.01 4.31
N PRO A 133 13.30 12.20 5.40
CA PRO A 133 14.42 12.23 6.33
C PRO A 133 15.75 11.98 5.61
N ALA A 134 16.78 12.74 5.98
CA ALA A 134 18.12 12.66 5.39
C ALA A 134 19.17 12.48 6.51
N VAL A 135 19.07 11.37 7.25
CA VAL A 135 19.85 11.10 8.46
C VAL A 135 21.36 10.99 8.23
N GLN A 136 21.84 10.91 7.00
CA GLN A 136 23.25 11.10 6.68
C GLN A 136 23.74 12.52 7.07
N ASN A 137 22.86 13.52 7.03
CA ASN A 137 23.13 14.88 7.51
C ASN A 137 23.15 14.90 9.05
N PRO A 138 24.25 15.33 9.70
CA PRO A 138 24.32 15.44 11.16
C PRO A 138 23.26 16.36 11.79
N SER A 139 22.72 17.32 11.04
CA SER A 139 21.69 18.25 11.53
C SER A 139 20.25 17.81 11.23
N ASP A 140 20.03 16.63 10.64
CA ASP A 140 18.69 16.11 10.44
C ASP A 140 18.00 15.90 11.81
N PRO A 141 16.77 16.40 12.01
CA PRO A 141 16.09 16.31 13.31
C PRO A 141 15.76 14.86 13.72
N ASN A 142 15.77 13.92 12.77
CA ASN A 142 15.50 12.51 13.01
C ASN A 142 16.77 11.68 13.23
N ARG A 143 17.97 12.31 13.17
CA ARG A 143 19.27 11.62 13.23
C ARG A 143 19.42 10.66 14.42
N ASN A 144 18.90 11.07 15.58
CA ASN A 144 19.05 10.34 16.84
C ASN A 144 17.79 9.56 17.23
N ILE A 145 16.80 9.45 16.34
CA ILE A 145 15.56 8.71 16.56
C ILE A 145 15.73 7.29 16.00
N LEU A 146 15.35 6.27 16.77
CA LEU A 146 15.30 4.90 16.25
C LEU A 146 14.04 4.72 15.40
N PHE A 147 14.20 4.66 14.08
CA PHE A 147 13.09 4.44 13.15
C PHE A 147 13.50 3.61 11.94
N ASN A 148 12.50 3.16 11.18
CA ASN A 148 12.65 2.62 9.84
C ASN A 148 11.34 2.84 9.05
N TRP A 149 11.30 2.37 7.80
CA TRP A 149 10.09 2.39 6.97
C TRP A 149 10.01 1.19 6.04
N THR A 150 8.78 0.83 5.65
CA THR A 150 8.50 0.00 4.46
C THR A 150 7.92 0.89 3.35
N GLU A 151 8.23 0.58 2.10
CA GLU A 151 7.63 1.24 0.94
C GLU A 151 6.51 0.36 0.38
N TYR A 152 5.41 0.98 -0.02
CA TYR A 152 4.32 0.27 -0.66
C TYR A 152 3.60 1.09 -1.72
N THR A 153 2.92 0.37 -2.60
CA THR A 153 1.90 0.90 -3.51
C THR A 153 0.70 -0.03 -3.49
N LEU A 154 -0.48 0.49 -3.17
CA LEU A 154 -1.77 -0.17 -3.37
C LEU A 154 -2.52 0.56 -4.48
N ASN A 155 -2.90 -0.15 -5.53
CA ASN A 155 -3.73 0.39 -6.62
C ASN A 155 -4.65 -0.70 -7.19
N ASP A 156 -5.30 -0.43 -8.33
CA ASP A 156 -6.20 -1.40 -8.96
C ASP A 156 -5.52 -2.67 -9.46
N ALA A 157 -4.20 -2.64 -9.65
CA ALA A 157 -3.39 -3.80 -10.01
C ALA A 157 -2.86 -4.59 -8.79
N GLY A 158 -3.16 -4.14 -7.57
CA GLY A 158 -2.83 -4.85 -6.33
C GLY A 158 -1.85 -4.12 -5.42
N LEU A 159 -1.16 -4.90 -4.58
CA LEU A 159 -0.22 -4.42 -3.57
C LEU A 159 1.22 -4.82 -3.91
N TRP A 160 2.11 -3.84 -3.89
CA TRP A 160 3.54 -4.03 -3.76
C TRP A 160 3.98 -3.48 -2.40
N ILE A 161 4.76 -4.25 -1.65
CA ILE A 161 5.32 -3.84 -0.36
C ILE A 161 6.72 -4.44 -0.21
N ASN A 162 7.70 -3.66 0.24
CA ASN A 162 9.09 -4.10 0.33
C ASN A 162 9.68 -4.00 1.75
N SER A 163 10.79 -4.70 1.94
CA SER A 163 11.77 -4.36 2.96
C SER A 163 12.97 -3.75 2.23
N THR A 164 13.40 -2.57 2.66
CA THR A 164 14.45 -1.78 2.00
C THR A 164 15.60 -1.48 2.94
N GLN A 165 16.80 -1.49 2.38
CA GLN A 165 18.05 -1.08 3.00
C GLN A 165 18.84 -0.16 2.07
N VAL A 166 18.16 0.45 1.07
CA VAL A 166 18.80 1.30 0.05
C VAL A 166 19.47 2.52 0.70
N ASP A 167 18.80 3.13 1.68
CA ASP A 167 19.30 4.32 2.37
C ASP A 167 20.04 3.98 3.68
N MET A 168 19.55 3.00 4.45
CA MET A 168 20.12 2.64 5.74
C MET A 168 19.75 1.22 6.20
N PHE A 169 20.57 0.67 7.11
CA PHE A 169 20.23 -0.50 7.92
C PHE A 169 19.99 -0.06 9.38
N SER A 170 18.75 -0.20 9.85
CA SER A 170 18.27 0.29 11.17
C SER A 170 17.28 -0.69 11.78
N ALA A 171 16.38 -0.26 12.67
CA ALA A 171 15.38 -1.08 13.35
C ALA A 171 14.79 -2.16 12.43
N PRO A 172 14.98 -3.46 12.72
CA PRO A 172 14.67 -4.52 11.78
C PRO A 172 13.16 -4.72 11.68
N TYR A 173 12.68 -5.08 10.49
CA TYR A 173 11.28 -5.39 10.23
C TYR A 173 11.15 -6.40 9.10
N SER A 174 9.99 -7.05 9.02
CA SER A 174 9.60 -7.90 7.90
C SER A 174 8.22 -7.47 7.42
N VAL A 175 7.97 -7.63 6.12
CA VAL A 175 6.68 -7.36 5.50
C VAL A 175 6.08 -8.64 4.95
N GLY A 176 4.75 -8.68 4.80
CA GLY A 176 4.08 -9.80 4.17
C GLY A 176 2.74 -9.43 3.57
N VAL A 177 2.32 -10.23 2.59
CA VAL A 177 1.05 -10.11 1.87
C VAL A 177 0.30 -11.42 1.99
N ARG A 178 -0.97 -11.34 2.42
CA ARG A 178 -1.90 -12.47 2.39
C ARG A 178 -2.72 -12.40 1.11
N ALA A 179 -2.52 -13.36 0.22
CA ALA A 179 -3.28 -13.46 -1.03
C ALA A 179 -4.74 -13.87 -0.78
N GLN A 180 -5.62 -13.69 -1.76
CA GLN A 180 -7.05 -14.04 -1.67
C GLN A 180 -7.29 -15.51 -1.27
N GLY A 181 -6.40 -16.42 -1.68
CA GLY A 181 -6.42 -17.84 -1.27
C GLY A 181 -5.85 -18.13 0.13
N GLY A 182 -5.56 -17.10 0.94
CA GLY A 182 -5.11 -17.23 2.33
C GLY A 182 -3.60 -17.44 2.52
N ALA A 183 -2.86 -17.76 1.46
CA ALA A 183 -1.40 -17.95 1.52
C ALA A 183 -0.67 -16.64 1.89
N LEU A 184 0.24 -16.73 2.86
CA LEU A 184 1.10 -15.62 3.29
C LEU A 184 2.46 -15.71 2.61
N LYS A 185 2.86 -14.64 1.92
CA LYS A 185 4.23 -14.44 1.44
C LYS A 185 4.88 -13.33 2.25
N SER A 186 6.11 -13.53 2.71
CA SER A 186 6.83 -12.55 3.55
C SER A 186 8.30 -12.44 3.19
N THR A 187 8.90 -11.28 3.45
CA THR A 187 10.32 -10.99 3.24
C THR A 187 10.87 -10.02 4.29
N GLY A 188 12.19 -9.81 4.31
CA GLY A 188 12.89 -8.86 5.21
C GLY A 188 13.29 -9.43 6.58
N LYS A 189 12.83 -10.63 6.93
CA LYS A 189 13.19 -11.25 8.22
C LYS A 189 14.68 -11.63 8.25
N LEU A 190 15.41 -11.05 9.19
CA LEU A 190 16.80 -11.42 9.46
C LEU A 190 16.90 -12.82 10.08
N LYS A 191 18.03 -13.49 9.83
CA LYS A 191 18.41 -14.72 10.55
C LYS A 191 18.61 -14.42 12.05
N PRO A 192 18.46 -15.40 12.94
CA PRO A 192 18.85 -15.24 14.35
C PRO A 192 20.28 -14.65 14.47
N GLY A 193 20.44 -13.64 15.32
CA GLY A 193 21.72 -12.90 15.46
C GLY A 193 22.10 -11.99 14.29
N GLY A 194 21.32 -11.99 13.20
CA GLY A 194 21.67 -11.30 11.94
C GLY A 194 21.79 -9.79 12.07
N TYR A 195 20.99 -9.15 12.93
CA TYR A 195 21.04 -7.70 13.14
C TYR A 195 22.43 -7.25 13.62
N ASN A 196 22.90 -7.82 14.74
CA ASN A 196 24.22 -7.51 15.29
C ASN A 196 25.34 -7.98 14.35
N ALA A 197 25.16 -9.11 13.66
CA ALA A 197 26.15 -9.59 12.70
C ALA A 197 26.40 -8.58 11.58
N VAL A 198 25.38 -7.90 11.04
CA VAL A 198 25.57 -6.85 10.02
C VAL A 198 26.44 -5.72 10.57
N PHE A 199 26.12 -5.16 11.74
CA PHE A 199 26.92 -4.08 12.33
C PHE A 199 28.34 -4.49 12.67
N ASN A 200 28.51 -5.70 13.20
CA ASN A 200 29.83 -6.21 13.55
C ASN A 200 30.70 -6.38 12.30
N ASN A 201 30.14 -6.87 11.19
CA ASN A 201 30.89 -7.01 9.94
C ASN A 201 31.13 -5.69 9.21
N LEU A 202 30.27 -4.69 9.36
CA LEU A 202 30.50 -3.35 8.79
C LEU A 202 31.59 -2.56 9.52
N ARG A 203 31.84 -2.87 10.80
CA ARG A 203 32.85 -2.18 11.62
C ARG A 203 34.27 -2.69 11.34
N ASN A 204 34.38 -3.94 10.88
CA ASN A 204 35.65 -4.62 10.60
C ASN A 204 36.16 -4.24 9.21
#